data_AF-A0A1G9VPX0-F1
#
_entry.id   AF-A0A1G9VPX0-F1
#
_cell.length_a   1.000
_cell.length_b   1.000
_cell.length_c   1.000
_cell.angle_alpha   90.00
_cell.angle_beta   90.00
_cell.angle_gamma   90.00
#
_symmetry.space_group_name_H-M   'P 1'
#
loop_
_entity.id
_entity.type
_entity.pdbx_description
1 polymer ?
#
loop_
_entity_poly.entity_id
_entity_poly.type
_entity_poly.pdbx_seq_one_letter_code
_entity_poly.pdbx_strand_id
1 'polypeptide(L)'
;MENLMVRSETSRKNFYVLMVAIISFIFLLGFSLYKYLVLHIFQPLEMMAELLVLFVLIERMAAQYSYEMTPKGLCLTKRSLLGTVTHEIPYGAIFSVYRYKPQLIGLIKFRRTYRFHSALDGRDVWTLAYTVTRSNNKEEKRRIYFKPGDQMLAALQAKLPAKVMAH
;
A
#
# COMPACT_ATOMS: atom_id res chain seq x y z
N MET A 1 3.67 24.95 12.03
CA MET A 1 4.07 24.08 10.90
C MET A 1 2.79 23.53 10.31
N GLU A 2 2.46 23.91 9.08
CA GLU A 2 1.28 23.40 8.38
C GLU A 2 1.33 21.88 8.25
N ASN A 3 0.19 21.21 8.40
CA ASN A 3 0.08 19.78 8.18
C ASN A 3 0.27 19.51 6.69
N LEU A 4 1.43 18.98 6.31
CA LEU A 4 1.69 18.60 4.93
C LEU A 4 0.99 17.27 4.65
N MET A 5 -0.03 17.31 3.78
CA MET A 5 -0.80 16.14 3.36
C MET A 5 -0.46 15.78 1.91
N VAL A 6 0.04 14.57 1.68
CA VAL A 6 0.22 14.00 0.34
C VAL A 6 -0.78 12.86 0.16
N ARG A 7 -1.52 12.89 -0.95
CA ARG A 7 -2.43 11.82 -1.34
C ARG A 7 -1.79 10.95 -2.42
N SER A 8 -2.24 9.70 -2.51
CA SER A 8 -1.90 8.82 -3.62
C SER A 8 -2.44 9.39 -4.92
N GLU A 9 -1.59 9.44 -5.94
CA GLU A 9 -1.97 9.84 -7.29
C GLU A 9 -2.29 8.60 -8.13
N THR A 10 -3.22 8.72 -9.07
CA THR A 10 -3.58 7.62 -9.97
C THR A 10 -2.86 7.82 -11.30
N SER A 11 -1.91 6.93 -11.60
CA SER A 11 -1.26 6.85 -12.91
C SER A 11 -2.23 6.28 -13.94
N ARG A 12 -2.37 6.99 -15.07
CA ARG A 12 -3.22 6.54 -16.20
C ARG A 12 -2.82 5.15 -16.69
N LYS A 13 -1.51 4.86 -16.77
CA LYS A 13 -1.01 3.55 -17.22
C LYS A 13 -1.48 2.41 -16.31
N ASN A 14 -1.28 2.56 -15.00
CA ASN A 14 -1.65 1.53 -14.03
C ASN A 14 -3.17 1.37 -13.95
N PHE A 15 -3.92 2.47 -14.13
CA PHE A 15 -5.37 2.45 -14.24
C PHE A 15 -5.84 1.63 -15.45
N TYR A 16 -5.28 1.87 -16.64
CA TYR A 16 -5.63 1.10 -17.84
C TYR A 16 -5.29 -0.38 -17.70
N VAL A 17 -4.13 -0.71 -17.12
CA VAL A 17 -3.74 -2.11 -16.88
C VAL A 17 -4.73 -2.82 -15.96
N LEU A 18 -5.14 -2.19 -14.85
CA LEU A 18 -6.15 -2.77 -13.96
C LEU A 18 -7.53 -2.85 -14.61
N MET A 19 -7.93 -1.86 -15.41
CA MET A 19 -9.19 -1.88 -16.15
C MET A 19 -9.25 -3.04 -17.16
N VAL A 20 -8.20 -3.24 -17.95
CA VAL A 20 -8.11 -4.38 -18.88
C VAL A 20 -8.22 -5.70 -18.11
N ALA A 21 -7.51 -5.84 -16.99
CA ALA A 21 -7.60 -7.03 -16.16
C ALA A 21 -9.04 -7.28 -15.65
N ILE A 22 -9.72 -6.25 -15.14
CA ILE A 22 -11.12 -6.36 -14.68
C ILE A 22 -12.03 -6.79 -15.83
N ILE A 23 -11.91 -6.17 -17.00
CA ILE A 23 -12.71 -6.53 -18.18
C ILE A 23 -12.46 -7.99 -18.58
N SER A 24 -11.21 -8.44 -18.63
CA SER A 24 -10.87 -9.84 -18.93
C SER A 24 -11.52 -10.82 -17.93
N PHE A 25 -11.48 -10.52 -16.64
CA PHE A 25 -12.13 -11.37 -15.64
C PHE A 25 -13.67 -11.34 -15.71
N ILE A 26 -14.27 -10.23 -16.12
CA ILE A 26 -15.72 -10.17 -16.39
C ILE A 26 -16.08 -11.08 -17.58
N PHE A 27 -15.27 -11.09 -18.64
CA PHE A 27 -15.48 -12.00 -19.76
C PHE A 27 -15.34 -13.47 -19.35
N LEU A 28 -14.33 -13.81 -18.53
CA LEU A 28 -14.17 -15.17 -17.99
C LEU A 28 -15.39 -15.57 -17.16
N LEU A 29 -15.87 -14.69 -16.28
CA LEU A 29 -17.06 -14.94 -15.48
C LEU A 29 -18.32 -15.11 -16.34
N GLY A 30 -18.46 -14.32 -17.40
CA GLY A 30 -19.52 -14.48 -18.40
C GLY A 30 -19.46 -15.83 -19.11
N PHE A 31 -18.25 -16.30 -19.44
CA PHE A 31 -18.05 -17.63 -20.04
C PHE A 31 -18.35 -18.76 -19.04
N SER A 32 -17.96 -18.60 -17.77
CA SER A 32 -18.30 -19.54 -16.69
C SER A 32 -19.82 -19.63 -16.47
N LEU A 33 -20.53 -18.49 -16.54
CA LEU A 33 -22.00 -18.47 -16.52
C LEU A 33 -22.61 -19.15 -17.76
N TYR A 34 -22.03 -18.96 -18.94
CA TYR A 34 -22.46 -19.65 -20.16
C TYR A 34 -22.31 -21.17 -20.04
N LYS A 35 -21.17 -21.66 -19.54
CA LYS A 35 -20.94 -23.09 -19.25
C LYS A 35 -22.03 -23.65 -18.32
N TYR A 36 -22.40 -22.89 -17.29
CA TYR A 36 -23.43 -23.31 -16.35
C TYR A 36 -24.83 -23.36 -16.96
N LEU A 37 -25.25 -22.29 -17.66
CA LEU A 37 -26.63 -22.16 -18.15
C LEU A 37 -26.90 -22.96 -19.43
N VAL A 38 -25.96 -23.01 -20.35
CA VAL A 38 -26.16 -23.60 -21.70
C VAL A 38 -25.57 -25.00 -21.79
N LEU A 39 -24.37 -25.21 -21.26
CA LEU A 39 -23.68 -26.50 -21.32
C LEU A 39 -24.01 -27.40 -20.12
N HIS A 40 -24.74 -26.88 -19.12
CA HIS A 40 -25.06 -27.57 -17.86
C HIS A 40 -23.82 -28.10 -17.11
N ILE A 41 -22.68 -27.47 -17.30
CA ILE A 41 -21.42 -27.80 -16.61
C ILE A 41 -21.38 -27.00 -15.30
N PHE A 42 -21.49 -27.69 -14.17
CA PHE A 42 -21.46 -27.05 -12.86
C PHE A 42 -20.04 -26.99 -12.29
N GLN A 43 -19.44 -25.80 -12.30
CA GLN A 43 -18.09 -25.53 -11.77
C GLN A 43 -18.10 -24.36 -10.77
N PRO A 44 -18.65 -24.55 -9.56
CA PRO A 44 -18.83 -23.46 -8.59
C PRO A 44 -17.51 -22.88 -8.08
N LEU A 45 -16.45 -23.69 -8.00
CA LEU A 45 -15.14 -23.26 -7.52
C LEU A 45 -14.48 -22.23 -8.45
N GLU A 46 -14.63 -22.43 -9.77
CA GLU A 46 -14.10 -21.51 -10.78
C GLU A 46 -14.80 -20.15 -10.70
N MET A 47 -16.14 -20.16 -10.65
CA MET A 47 -16.93 -18.93 -10.50
C MET A 47 -16.60 -18.19 -9.20
N MET A 48 -16.45 -18.90 -8.08
CA MET A 48 -16.04 -18.28 -6.82
C MET A 48 -14.64 -17.66 -6.91
N ALA A 49 -13.68 -18.35 -7.55
CA ALA A 49 -12.33 -17.83 -7.71
C ALA A 49 -12.32 -16.56 -8.58
N GLU A 50 -13.04 -16.55 -9.70
CA GLU A 50 -13.19 -15.39 -10.58
C GLU A 50 -13.82 -14.20 -9.85
N LEU A 51 -14.92 -14.44 -9.10
CA LEU A 51 -15.57 -13.41 -8.28
C LEU A 51 -14.62 -12.83 -7.23
N LEU A 52 -13.86 -13.68 -6.55
CA LEU A 52 -12.90 -13.23 -5.52
C LEU A 52 -11.80 -12.38 -6.15
N VAL A 53 -11.26 -12.80 -7.29
CA VAL A 53 -10.23 -12.02 -8.00
C VAL A 53 -10.79 -10.66 -8.46
N LEU A 54 -12.00 -10.63 -9.04
CA LEU A 54 -12.67 -9.38 -9.41
C LEU A 54 -12.85 -8.46 -8.21
N PHE A 55 -13.34 -9.00 -7.09
CA PHE A 55 -13.52 -8.24 -5.86
C PHE A 55 -12.20 -7.63 -5.36
N VAL A 56 -11.10 -8.41 -5.36
CA VAL A 56 -9.77 -7.93 -4.95
C VAL A 56 -9.25 -6.85 -5.90
N LEU A 57 -9.46 -6.97 -7.21
CA LEU A 57 -9.05 -5.95 -8.18
C LEU A 57 -9.81 -4.64 -7.97
N ILE A 58 -11.12 -4.72 -7.74
CA ILE A 58 -11.96 -3.55 -7.47
C ILE A 58 -11.57 -2.89 -6.14
N GLU A 59 -11.38 -3.66 -5.06
CA GLU A 59 -10.90 -3.11 -3.77
C GLU A 59 -9.57 -2.38 -3.92
N ARG A 60 -8.63 -2.99 -4.66
CA ARG A 60 -7.31 -2.43 -4.91
C ARG A 60 -7.37 -1.13 -5.71
N MET A 61 -8.32 -1.03 -6.65
CA MET A 61 -8.54 0.16 -7.48
C MET A 61 -9.24 1.29 -6.71
N ALA A 62 -10.17 0.95 -5.83
CA ALA A 62 -10.89 1.91 -5.00
C ALA A 62 -10.08 2.42 -3.79
N ALA A 63 -9.00 1.72 -3.41
CA ALA A 63 -8.19 2.08 -2.25
C ALA A 63 -7.43 3.41 -2.46
N GLN A 64 -7.69 4.37 -1.57
CA GLN A 64 -7.02 5.65 -1.49
C GLN A 64 -6.06 5.69 -0.31
N TYR A 65 -4.90 6.31 -0.49
CA TYR A 65 -3.88 6.43 0.54
C TYR A 65 -3.56 7.90 0.75
N SER A 66 -3.44 8.31 2.01
CA SER A 66 -3.01 9.64 2.38
C SER A 66 -1.94 9.57 3.46
N TYR A 67 -0.95 10.44 3.32
CA TYR A 67 0.16 10.60 4.24
C TYR A 67 0.10 12.02 4.77
N GLU A 68 0.08 12.18 6.08
CA GLU A 68 0.02 13.48 6.74
C GLU A 68 1.17 13.59 7.75
N MET A 69 1.94 14.66 7.63
CA MET A 69 2.96 15.01 8.62
C MET A 69 2.32 15.88 9.71
N THR A 70 2.14 15.32 10.90
CA THR A 70 1.68 16.06 12.08
C THR A 70 2.89 16.52 12.90
N PRO A 71 2.69 17.38 13.93
CA PRO A 71 3.77 17.76 14.83
C PRO A 71 4.37 16.56 15.57
N LYS A 72 3.51 15.62 16.00
CA LYS A 72 3.85 14.45 16.83
C LYS A 72 4.44 13.29 16.04
N GLY A 73 4.00 13.09 14.80
CA GLY A 73 4.40 11.93 14.00
C GLY A 73 4.01 12.02 12.53
N LEU A 74 4.20 10.89 11.84
CA LEU A 74 3.69 10.66 10.51
C LEU A 74 2.42 9.80 10.62
N CYS A 75 1.31 10.30 10.06
CA CYS A 75 0.05 9.60 9.98
C CYS A 75 -0.14 9.05 8.56
N LEU A 76 -0.30 7.73 8.43
CA LEU A 76 -0.61 7.07 7.17
C LEU A 76 -2.01 6.48 7.24
N THR A 77 -2.87 6.90 6.33
CA THR A 77 -4.28 6.47 6.30
C THR A 77 -4.56 5.76 4.98
N LYS A 78 -5.07 4.53 5.08
CA LYS A 78 -5.63 3.77 3.95
C LYS A 78 -7.15 3.85 4.07
N ARG A 79 -7.82 4.35 3.04
CA ARG A 79 -9.28 4.26 2.88
C ARG A 79 -9.58 3.27 1.78
N SER A 80 -10.35 2.24 2.09
CA SER A 80 -10.76 1.18 1.15
C SER A 80 -12.23 0.85 1.34
N LEU A 81 -12.78 0.04 0.43
CA LEU A 81 -14.17 -0.43 0.53
C LEU A 81 -14.44 -1.20 1.84
N LEU A 82 -13.42 -1.89 2.36
CA LEU A 82 -13.49 -2.67 3.61
C LEU A 82 -13.29 -1.82 4.88
N GLY A 83 -13.12 -0.50 4.74
CA GLY A 83 -12.95 0.42 5.86
C GLY A 83 -11.68 1.26 5.80
N THR A 84 -11.45 1.99 6.88
CA THR A 84 -10.32 2.92 7.02
C THR A 84 -9.32 2.41 8.07
N VAL A 85 -8.04 2.36 7.71
CA VAL A 85 -6.96 1.97 8.60
C VAL A 85 -5.97 3.13 8.70
N THR A 86 -5.71 3.59 9.92
CA THR A 86 -4.77 4.69 10.20
C THR A 86 -3.60 4.18 11.04
N HIS A 87 -2.38 4.54 10.64
CA HIS A 87 -1.15 4.28 11.39
C HIS A 87 -0.47 5.59 11.73
N GLU A 88 -0.32 5.87 13.02
CA GLU A 88 0.47 6.98 13.52
C GLU A 88 1.85 6.48 13.97
N ILE A 89 2.91 7.13 13.51
CA ILE A 89 4.30 6.79 13.83
C ILE A 89 5.00 8.02 14.41
N PRO A 90 5.39 7.98 15.70
CA PRO A 90 6.17 9.07 16.30
C PRO A 90 7.53 9.23 15.62
N TYR A 91 7.99 10.47 15.43
CA TYR A 91 9.28 10.73 14.77
C TYR A 91 10.47 10.13 15.52
N GLY A 92 10.40 10.07 16.86
CA GLY A 92 11.44 9.46 17.70
C GLY A 92 11.63 7.96 17.42
N ALA A 93 10.57 7.26 17.01
CA ALA A 93 10.59 5.83 16.73
C ALA A 93 11.15 5.48 15.34
N ILE A 94 11.18 6.45 14.42
CA ILE A 94 11.73 6.26 13.07
C ILE A 94 13.24 6.23 13.17
N PHE A 95 13.87 5.18 12.65
CA PHE A 95 15.32 5.07 12.61
C PHE A 95 15.90 5.21 11.20
N SER A 96 15.14 4.87 10.15
CA SER A 96 15.60 5.08 8.77
C SER A 96 14.46 5.24 7.77
N VAL A 97 14.65 6.09 6.77
CA VAL A 97 13.80 6.22 5.59
C VAL A 97 14.69 6.10 4.36
N TYR A 98 14.37 5.17 3.45
CA TYR A 98 15.21 4.90 2.27
C TYR A 98 14.37 4.43 1.08
N ARG A 99 14.88 4.64 -0.13
CA ARG A 99 14.22 4.16 -1.35
C ARG A 99 14.19 2.64 -1.36
N TYR A 100 13.04 2.05 -1.68
CA TYR A 100 12.90 0.59 -1.69
C TYR A 100 13.89 -0.05 -2.67
N LYS A 101 14.81 -0.86 -2.13
CA LYS A 101 15.73 -1.71 -2.88
C LYS A 101 15.52 -3.16 -2.44
N PRO A 102 15.19 -4.10 -3.35
CA PRO A 102 14.93 -5.51 -3.01
C PRO A 102 16.08 -6.17 -2.22
N GLN A 103 17.31 -5.73 -2.48
CA GLN A 103 18.54 -6.25 -1.85
C GLN A 103 18.60 -5.98 -0.34
N LEU A 104 17.94 -4.93 0.16
CA LEU A 104 17.97 -4.55 1.58
C LEU A 104 16.99 -5.36 2.45
N ILE A 105 16.17 -6.21 1.84
CA ILE A 105 15.13 -6.99 2.54
C ILE A 105 15.73 -8.02 3.51
N GLY A 106 16.93 -8.54 3.23
CA GLY A 106 17.59 -9.58 4.03
C GLY A 106 18.49 -9.08 5.16
N LEU A 107 18.94 -7.82 5.12
CA LEU A 107 19.93 -7.29 6.07
C LEU A 107 19.32 -6.97 7.45
N ILE A 108 18.06 -6.57 7.50
CA ILE A 108 17.37 -6.22 8.73
C ILE A 108 16.14 -7.12 8.89
N LYS A 109 16.11 -7.92 9.97
CA LYS A 109 14.95 -8.74 10.32
C LYS A 109 13.80 -7.86 10.82
N PHE A 110 12.88 -7.52 9.92
CA PHE A 110 11.63 -6.86 10.25
C PHE A 110 10.58 -7.88 10.65
N ARG A 111 9.93 -7.69 11.80
CA ARG A 111 8.87 -8.60 12.26
C ARG A 111 7.54 -8.36 11.55
N ARG A 112 7.26 -7.11 11.17
CA ARG A 112 6.04 -6.73 10.45
C ARG A 112 6.34 -5.78 9.30
N THR A 113 5.63 -5.98 8.20
CA THR A 113 5.70 -5.15 6.98
C THR A 113 4.30 -4.66 6.63
N TYR A 114 4.13 -3.36 6.53
CA TYR A 114 2.87 -2.73 6.13
C TYR A 114 3.00 -2.11 4.74
N ARG A 115 2.00 -2.32 3.89
CA ARG A 115 1.94 -1.75 2.54
C ARG A 115 0.93 -0.61 2.52
N PHE A 116 1.43 0.61 2.61
CA PHE A 116 0.66 1.86 2.54
C PHE A 116 1.00 2.60 1.24
N HIS A 117 0.82 1.94 0.10
CA HIS A 117 0.96 2.58 -1.21
C HIS A 117 -0.10 2.06 -2.16
N SER A 118 -0.62 2.94 -2.99
CA SER A 118 -1.52 2.54 -4.06
C SER A 118 -0.76 1.82 -5.17
N ALA A 119 -1.39 0.79 -5.74
CA ALA A 119 -0.91 0.16 -6.95
C ALA A 119 -1.13 1.02 -8.19
N LEU A 120 -2.08 1.95 -8.12
CA LEU A 120 -2.35 2.92 -9.18
C LEU A 120 -1.30 4.03 -9.22
N ASP A 121 -0.60 4.27 -8.12
CA ASP A 121 0.40 5.32 -8.05
C ASP A 121 1.67 4.89 -8.80
N GLY A 122 2.19 5.76 -9.66
CA GLY A 122 3.38 5.52 -10.46
C GLY A 122 4.70 5.90 -9.78
N ARG A 123 4.64 6.63 -8.65
CA ARG A 123 5.82 7.14 -7.95
C ARG A 123 6.65 6.03 -7.31
N ASP A 124 7.90 6.36 -6.98
CA ASP A 124 8.81 5.44 -6.30
C ASP A 124 8.31 5.05 -4.91
N VAL A 125 8.50 3.77 -4.57
CA VAL A 125 8.20 3.26 -3.24
C VAL A 125 9.36 3.55 -2.29
N TRP A 126 9.05 4.15 -1.16
CA TRP A 126 9.97 4.38 -0.06
C TRP A 126 9.65 3.47 1.11
N THR A 127 10.69 3.10 1.85
CA THR A 127 10.60 2.29 3.06
C THR A 127 10.87 3.16 4.27
N LEU A 128 9.92 3.23 5.19
CA LEU A 128 10.08 3.82 6.50
C LEU A 128 10.23 2.71 7.53
N ALA A 129 11.32 2.72 8.26
CA ALA A 129 11.64 1.74 9.27
C ALA A 129 11.60 2.37 10.67
N TYR A 130 10.89 1.71 11.57
CA TYR A 130 10.62 2.23 12.91
C TYR A 130 10.58 1.09 13.94
N THR A 131 10.84 1.43 15.20
CA THR A 131 10.72 0.52 16.33
C THR A 131 9.42 0.76 17.07
N VAL A 132 8.85 -0.31 17.63
CA VAL A 132 7.70 -0.23 18.53
C VAL A 132 7.99 -1.06 19.75
N THR A 133 7.83 -0.46 20.93
CA THR A 133 7.93 -1.17 22.21
C THR A 133 6.61 -1.91 22.45
N ARG A 134 6.68 -3.24 22.61
CA ARG A 134 5.51 -4.06 22.98
C ARG A 134 5.30 -4.01 24.50
N SER A 135 4.09 -4.35 24.95
CA SER A 135 3.71 -4.49 26.37
C SER A 135 4.75 -5.24 27.24
N ASN A 136 5.47 -6.22 26.69
CA ASN A 136 6.51 -6.97 27.41
C ASN A 136 7.92 -6.32 27.32
N ASN A 137 8.01 -5.01 27.09
CA ASN A 137 9.24 -4.23 26.94
C ASN A 137 10.21 -4.74 25.84
N LYS A 138 9.73 -5.58 24.92
CA LYS A 138 10.51 -6.07 23.77
C LYS A 138 10.34 -5.10 22.60
N GLU A 139 11.46 -4.63 22.06
CA GLU A 139 11.47 -3.81 20.85
C GLU A 139 11.19 -4.66 19.61
N GLU A 140 10.29 -4.17 18.76
CA GLU A 140 9.96 -4.77 17.49
C GLU A 140 10.27 -3.81 16.34
N LYS A 141 11.14 -4.24 15.42
CA LYS A 141 11.39 -3.51 14.18
C LYS A 141 10.27 -3.76 13.18
N ARG A 142 9.69 -2.67 12.69
CA ARG A 142 8.61 -2.66 11.69
C ARG A 142 9.02 -1.79 10.51
N ARG A 143 8.41 -2.05 9.37
CA ARG A 143 8.59 -1.22 8.18
C ARG A 143 7.27 -0.93 7.48
N ILE A 144 7.17 0.24 6.88
CA ILE A 144 6.07 0.65 6.02
C ILE A 144 6.59 1.01 4.64
N TYR A 145 5.92 0.52 3.61
CA TYR A 145 6.12 0.93 2.24
C TYR A 145 5.09 1.97 1.83
N PHE A 146 5.54 3.15 1.44
CA PHE A 146 4.69 4.29 1.11
C PHE A 146 5.29 5.12 -0.03
N LYS A 147 4.53 6.08 -0.56
CA LYS A 147 4.94 6.94 -1.67
C LYS A 147 4.85 8.41 -1.26
N PRO A 148 5.88 8.96 -0.58
CA PRO A 148 5.84 10.32 -0.02
C PRO A 148 5.72 11.41 -1.09
N GLY A 149 6.23 11.20 -2.30
CA GLY A 149 6.47 12.29 -3.26
C GLY A 149 7.57 13.25 -2.78
N ASP A 150 7.99 14.16 -3.65
CA ASP A 150 9.20 14.96 -3.41
C ASP A 150 9.02 15.97 -2.27
N GLN A 151 7.84 16.59 -2.17
CA GLN A 151 7.54 17.59 -1.14
C GLN A 151 7.57 17.01 0.28
N MET A 152 6.90 15.86 0.50
CA MET A 152 6.93 15.20 1.81
C MET A 152 8.30 14.64 2.13
N LEU A 153 9.05 14.17 1.11
CA LEU A 153 10.38 13.66 1.32
C LEU A 153 11.35 14.78 1.76
N ALA A 154 11.28 15.95 1.12
CA ALA A 154 12.04 17.13 1.53
C ALA A 154 11.67 17.56 2.96
N ALA A 155 10.38 17.55 3.32
CA ALA A 155 9.94 17.86 4.67
C ALA A 155 10.41 16.82 5.71
N LEU A 156 10.40 15.53 5.36
CA LEU A 156 10.96 14.46 6.20
C LEU A 156 12.47 14.61 6.37
N GLN A 157 13.19 15.00 5.32
CA GLN A 157 14.64 15.24 5.38
C GLN A 157 14.96 16.46 6.25
N ALA A 158 14.20 17.55 6.15
CA ALA A 158 14.37 18.71 7.01
C ALA A 158 14.16 18.38 8.50
N LYS A 159 13.21 17.47 8.80
CA LYS A 159 12.89 17.07 10.18
C LYS A 159 13.78 15.96 10.72
N LEU A 160 14.30 15.08 9.86
CA LEU A 160 15.10 13.90 10.19
C LEU A 160 16.36 13.79 9.28
N PRO A 161 17.25 14.78 9.29
CA PRO A 161 18.34 14.90 8.30
C PRO A 161 19.31 13.71 8.32
N ALA A 162 19.57 13.13 9.49
CA ALA A 162 20.48 12.00 9.64
C ALA A 162 19.85 10.62 9.36
N LYS A 163 18.52 10.55 9.13
CA LYS A 163 17.78 9.28 9.01
C LYS A 163 17.18 9.04 7.62
N VAL A 164 17.12 10.06 6.77
CA VAL A 164 16.67 9.91 5.38
C VAL A 164 17.88 9.65 4.49
N MET A 165 18.00 8.42 3.98
CA MET A 165 19.07 8.04 3.05
C MET A 165 18.58 8.26 1.62
N ALA A 166 19.04 9.33 0.99
CA ALA A 166 18.64 9.76 -0.36
C ALA A 166 19.39 9.05 -1.51
N HIS A 167 20.14 7.97 -1.24
CA HIS A 167 20.98 7.26 -2.22
C HIS A 167 20.44 5.89 -2.65
#